data_AF-A0A6G1SJ12-F1
#
_entry.id   AF-A0A6G1SJ12-F1
#
_cell.length_a   1.000
_cell.length_b   1.000
_cell.length_c   1.000
_cell.angle_alpha   90.00
_cell.angle_beta   90.00
_cell.angle_gamma   90.00
#
_symmetry.space_group_name_H-M   'P 1'
#
loop_
_entity.id
_entity.type
_entity.pdbx_description
1 polymer ?
#
loop_
_entity_poly.entity_id
_entity_poly.type
_entity_poly.pdbx_seq_one_letter_code
_entity_poly.pdbx_strand_id
1 'polypeptide(L)'
;LHGAEFEIIRAKAELLRDSRDDDQLDALTTLILGDFIFDALILSRHSRQPGDDNLGFQCALSALGVKINVVETDHPLLCEGIRRQRGELALSLIIHYKDDQEKLDLILKQLLDKDPINTKSICEKSPANGKKNATQQEPNQASEAAAHFMFELAKTVFDKAGGSSNTAHLFRPQLVAQNGVRSIHRKLHMCSLRIALYALGLQNRASPNWMQRTYNGRASFIHEQALELGLPGIKFLCENWQGYLTPVEAAAIAAKAGCSIDAETKRIAAEMAKSCLRYINYLDYNAVTRILDQCKEQAVVMIEEACSEIEQIAEDESVCADLLFATARSWHSLYKDLITDERPCANGNLYQLTSSDQHEQDTGAADWLATSGQVHIEHHQQIVDVIHPPIWDAYAGAEFLSTPDTPIYKNFDYVRAAFRVGIKALESIKLSMHVGSKHSPKRLDEILWLFGISKSLGRDCIQTFSTTLVQNKSITDPITLHVVIIEITKFFESIKLPLEHKDREDVIEPIYLKCLDSCWRQTKESLKLGSFDQKSYVETILNVVQTLTSVTKSTKAVLYYSDYLRYLEHRMDKRSHRRIIYINLNDRRAWLKKFIDSS
;
A
#
# COMPACT_ATOMS: atom_id res chain seq x y z
N LEU A 1 -59.78 -18.45 0.81
CA LEU A 1 -59.35 -19.59 -0.03
C LEU A 1 -60.01 -20.86 0.50
N HIS A 2 -60.75 -21.58 -0.33
CA HIS A 2 -61.36 -22.89 -0.06
C HIS A 2 -60.35 -24.02 -0.37
N GLY A 3 -60.62 -25.26 0.08
CA GLY A 3 -59.71 -26.40 -0.06
C GLY A 3 -59.20 -26.65 -1.50
N ALA A 4 -60.10 -26.59 -2.49
CA ALA A 4 -59.74 -26.78 -3.91
C ALA A 4 -58.84 -25.66 -4.46
N GLU A 5 -58.98 -24.43 -3.96
CA GLU A 5 -58.15 -23.30 -4.38
C GLU A 5 -56.71 -23.46 -3.88
N PHE A 6 -56.53 -24.02 -2.67
CA PHE A 6 -55.20 -24.34 -2.13
C PHE A 6 -54.51 -25.47 -2.90
N GLU A 7 -55.24 -26.46 -3.40
CA GLU A 7 -54.67 -27.51 -4.25
C GLU A 7 -54.13 -26.94 -5.58
N ILE A 8 -54.86 -26.00 -6.18
CA ILE A 8 -54.39 -25.30 -7.39
C ILE A 8 -53.13 -24.48 -7.08
N ILE A 9 -53.10 -23.79 -5.93
CA ILE A 9 -51.93 -23.01 -5.49
C ILE A 9 -50.71 -23.93 -5.31
N ARG A 10 -50.86 -25.09 -4.67
CA ARG A 10 -49.77 -26.07 -4.51
C ARG A 10 -49.27 -26.59 -5.85
N ALA A 11 -50.17 -26.98 -6.75
CA ALA A 11 -49.79 -27.43 -8.09
C ALA A 11 -49.00 -26.34 -8.86
N LYS A 12 -49.42 -25.07 -8.75
CA LYS A 12 -48.68 -23.94 -9.35
C LYS A 12 -47.32 -23.70 -8.68
N ALA A 13 -47.23 -23.89 -7.36
CA ALA A 13 -45.97 -23.76 -6.62
C ALA A 13 -44.97 -24.86 -7.01
N GLU A 14 -45.44 -26.09 -7.25
CA GLU A 14 -44.61 -27.19 -7.76
C GLU A 14 -44.10 -26.90 -9.17
N LEU A 15 -44.96 -26.41 -10.05
CA LEU A 15 -44.56 -26.00 -11.40
C LEU A 15 -43.47 -24.92 -11.37
N LEU A 16 -43.66 -23.85 -10.58
CA LEU A 16 -42.66 -22.77 -10.47
C LEU A 16 -41.35 -23.21 -9.84
N ARG A 17 -41.40 -24.14 -8.87
CA ARG A 17 -40.18 -24.73 -8.28
C ARG A 17 -39.38 -25.48 -9.34
N ASP A 18 -40.06 -26.24 -10.19
CA ASP A 18 -39.42 -27.12 -11.17
C ASP A 18 -38.95 -26.34 -12.43
N SER A 19 -39.56 -25.19 -12.72
CA SER A 19 -39.22 -24.29 -13.85
C SER A 19 -38.05 -23.32 -13.58
N ARG A 20 -37.13 -23.63 -12.66
CA ARG A 20 -36.09 -22.70 -12.18
C ARG A 20 -35.15 -22.15 -13.28
N ASP A 21 -34.97 -22.87 -14.39
CA ASP A 21 -34.07 -22.53 -15.49
C ASP A 21 -34.80 -22.21 -16.81
N ASP A 22 -36.11 -22.00 -16.78
CA ASP A 22 -36.89 -21.69 -17.99
C ASP A 22 -36.76 -20.20 -18.38
N ASP A 23 -35.98 -19.93 -19.43
CA ASP A 23 -35.78 -18.59 -19.99
C ASP A 23 -37.06 -18.02 -20.67
N GLN A 24 -38.15 -18.79 -20.80
CA GLN A 24 -39.40 -18.33 -21.43
C GLN A 24 -40.39 -17.68 -20.47
N LEU A 25 -40.12 -17.72 -19.16
CA LEU A 25 -41.03 -17.16 -18.16
C LEU A 25 -41.03 -15.62 -18.17
N ASP A 26 -42.23 -15.02 -18.22
CA ASP A 26 -42.38 -13.59 -18.02
C ASP A 26 -42.02 -13.23 -16.57
N ALA A 27 -40.99 -12.38 -16.42
CA ALA A 27 -40.41 -12.03 -15.14
C ALA A 27 -41.43 -11.36 -14.20
N LEU A 28 -42.27 -10.46 -14.72
CA LEU A 28 -43.22 -9.73 -13.89
C LEU A 28 -44.32 -10.66 -13.35
N THR A 29 -44.93 -11.45 -14.23
CA THR A 29 -45.98 -12.40 -13.85
C THR A 29 -45.46 -13.43 -12.86
N THR A 30 -44.24 -13.94 -13.07
CA THR A 30 -43.65 -14.96 -12.20
C THR A 30 -43.34 -14.40 -10.80
N LEU A 31 -42.86 -13.16 -10.71
CA LEU A 31 -42.64 -12.49 -9.42
C LEU A 31 -43.94 -12.27 -8.66
N ILE A 32 -44.99 -11.78 -9.32
CA ILE A 32 -46.31 -11.56 -8.70
C ILE A 32 -46.93 -12.90 -8.25
N LEU A 33 -46.80 -13.94 -9.07
CA LEU A 33 -47.30 -15.27 -8.72
C LEU A 33 -46.53 -15.86 -7.53
N GLY A 34 -45.20 -15.69 -7.51
CA GLY A 34 -44.35 -16.12 -6.40
C GLY A 34 -44.70 -15.41 -5.09
N ASP A 35 -44.92 -14.10 -5.14
CA ASP A 35 -45.36 -13.29 -3.99
C ASP A 35 -46.73 -13.73 -3.47
N PHE A 36 -47.71 -13.92 -4.37
CA PHE A 36 -49.02 -14.43 -4.00
C PHE A 36 -48.98 -15.83 -3.38
N ILE A 37 -48.18 -16.75 -3.92
CA ILE A 37 -48.01 -18.11 -3.38
C ILE A 37 -47.34 -18.05 -2.01
N PHE A 38 -46.33 -17.19 -1.84
CA PHE A 38 -45.68 -16.97 -0.55
C PHE A 38 -46.69 -16.48 0.51
N ASP A 39 -47.48 -15.48 0.18
CA ASP A 39 -48.53 -14.97 1.07
C ASP A 39 -49.59 -16.05 1.40
N ALA A 40 -50.02 -16.82 0.38
CA ALA A 40 -51.08 -17.81 0.53
C ALA A 40 -50.64 -19.07 1.29
N LEU A 41 -49.42 -19.57 1.08
CA LEU A 41 -48.96 -20.82 1.70
C LEU A 41 -48.19 -20.61 3.01
N ILE A 42 -47.50 -19.47 3.17
CA ILE A 42 -46.59 -19.24 4.30
C ILE A 42 -47.16 -18.21 5.28
N LEU A 43 -47.65 -17.06 4.79
CA LEU A 43 -48.18 -16.02 5.69
C LEU A 43 -49.63 -16.32 6.15
N SER A 44 -50.44 -16.95 5.31
CA SER A 44 -51.81 -17.36 5.65
C SER A 44 -51.82 -18.59 6.56
N ARG A 45 -52.51 -18.51 7.69
CA ARG A 45 -52.59 -19.58 8.70
C ARG A 45 -53.69 -20.63 8.42
N HIS A 46 -54.45 -20.45 7.34
CA HIS A 46 -55.61 -21.28 7.05
C HIS A 46 -55.22 -22.47 6.15
N SER A 47 -55.55 -23.71 6.57
CA SER A 47 -55.41 -24.94 5.75
C SER A 47 -53.98 -25.37 5.37
N ARG A 48 -52.99 -25.11 6.23
CA ARG A 48 -51.57 -25.44 6.05
C ARG A 48 -51.32 -26.96 6.13
N GLN A 49 -50.69 -27.53 5.11
CA GLN A 49 -50.20 -28.91 5.10
C GLN A 49 -48.73 -28.99 5.53
N PRO A 50 -48.28 -30.11 6.14
CA PRO A 50 -46.88 -30.32 6.46
C PRO A 50 -46.08 -30.47 5.15
N GLY A 51 -45.38 -29.42 4.75
CA GLY A 51 -44.62 -29.35 3.49
C GLY A 51 -44.82 -28.05 2.71
N ASP A 52 -45.95 -27.37 2.94
CA ASP A 52 -46.30 -26.10 2.27
C ASP A 52 -45.24 -25.00 2.50
N ASP A 53 -44.54 -25.04 3.65
CA ASP A 53 -43.49 -24.08 4.00
C ASP A 53 -42.26 -24.18 3.12
N ASN A 54 -41.81 -25.41 2.87
CA ASN A 54 -40.65 -25.65 2.03
C ASN A 54 -41.00 -25.43 0.57
N LEU A 55 -42.20 -25.86 0.16
CA LEU A 55 -42.71 -25.64 -1.19
C LEU A 55 -42.88 -24.15 -1.50
N GLY A 56 -43.52 -23.40 -0.61
CA GLY A 56 -43.71 -21.96 -0.74
C GLY A 56 -42.37 -21.20 -0.77
N PHE A 57 -41.41 -21.61 0.07
CA PHE A 57 -40.08 -20.99 0.09
C PHE A 57 -39.32 -21.25 -1.22
N GLN A 58 -39.28 -22.50 -1.69
CA GLN A 58 -38.59 -22.87 -2.93
C GLN A 58 -39.25 -22.24 -4.16
N CYS A 59 -40.58 -22.13 -4.16
CA CYS A 59 -41.34 -21.41 -5.19
C CYS A 59 -40.96 -19.93 -5.22
N ALA A 60 -41.01 -19.24 -4.06
CA ALA A 60 -40.65 -17.84 -3.96
C ALA A 60 -39.18 -17.59 -4.33
N LEU A 61 -38.27 -18.51 -3.96
CA LEU A 61 -36.87 -18.46 -4.36
C LEU A 61 -36.69 -18.62 -5.87
N SER A 62 -37.44 -19.52 -6.51
CA SER A 62 -37.39 -19.72 -7.96
C SER A 62 -37.93 -18.49 -8.69
N ALA A 63 -39.02 -17.90 -8.20
CA ALA A 63 -39.57 -16.66 -8.72
C ALA A 63 -38.61 -15.47 -8.60
N LEU A 64 -37.88 -15.37 -7.47
CA LEU A 64 -36.86 -14.34 -7.25
C LEU A 64 -35.72 -14.43 -8.26
N GLY A 65 -35.44 -15.65 -8.75
CA GLY A 65 -34.34 -15.96 -9.65
C GLY A 65 -34.60 -15.79 -11.14
N VAL A 66 -35.80 -15.40 -11.54
CA VAL A 66 -36.16 -15.29 -12.96
C VAL A 66 -35.30 -14.24 -13.67
N LYS A 67 -34.77 -14.57 -14.84
CA LYS A 67 -33.95 -13.63 -15.64
C LYS A 67 -34.84 -12.57 -16.29
N ILE A 68 -34.32 -11.35 -16.38
CA ILE A 68 -35.00 -10.26 -17.07
C ILE A 68 -34.54 -10.26 -18.52
N ASN A 69 -35.38 -10.79 -19.42
CA ASN A 69 -35.08 -10.88 -20.86
C ASN A 69 -35.49 -9.63 -21.66
N VAL A 70 -35.64 -8.50 -20.97
CA VAL A 70 -36.07 -7.22 -21.55
C VAL A 70 -34.92 -6.22 -21.44
N VAL A 71 -34.66 -5.48 -22.52
CA VAL A 71 -33.63 -4.44 -22.57
C VAL A 71 -34.14 -3.16 -21.90
N GLU A 72 -33.34 -2.58 -21.00
CA GLU A 72 -33.73 -1.42 -20.20
C GLU A 72 -33.90 -0.13 -21.03
N THR A 73 -33.17 0.03 -22.13
CA THR A 73 -33.35 1.18 -23.04
C THR A 73 -34.73 1.24 -23.66
N ASP A 74 -35.31 0.08 -23.96
CA ASP A 74 -36.52 -0.02 -24.75
C ASP A 74 -37.75 0.02 -23.84
N HIS A 75 -37.64 -0.53 -22.63
CA HIS A 75 -38.74 -0.63 -21.67
C HIS A 75 -38.35 -0.21 -20.23
N PRO A 76 -37.93 1.05 -20.00
CA PRO A 76 -37.42 1.50 -18.70
C PRO A 76 -38.44 1.37 -17.57
N LEU A 77 -39.73 1.69 -17.82
CA LEU A 77 -40.79 1.60 -16.82
C LEU A 77 -41.13 0.14 -16.44
N LEU A 78 -41.04 -0.78 -17.39
CA LEU A 78 -41.26 -2.21 -17.13
C LEU A 78 -40.11 -2.77 -16.28
N CYS A 79 -38.87 -2.44 -16.64
CA CYS A 79 -37.69 -2.83 -15.86
C CYS A 79 -37.73 -2.25 -14.43
N GLU A 80 -38.19 -1.00 -14.26
CA GLU A 80 -38.42 -0.41 -12.94
C GLU A 80 -39.50 -1.17 -12.14
N GLY A 81 -40.64 -1.49 -12.78
CA GLY A 81 -41.71 -2.28 -12.16
C GLY A 81 -41.26 -3.68 -11.74
N ILE A 82 -40.49 -4.37 -12.59
CA ILE A 82 -39.92 -5.69 -12.30
C ILE A 82 -38.94 -5.60 -11.11
N ARG A 83 -38.04 -4.60 -11.10
CA ARG A 83 -37.12 -4.39 -9.97
C ARG A 83 -37.87 -4.16 -8.67
N ARG A 84 -38.92 -3.32 -8.69
CA ARG A 84 -39.74 -3.04 -7.51
C ARG A 84 -40.41 -4.31 -6.99
N GLN A 85 -41.10 -5.07 -7.84
CA GLN A 85 -41.75 -6.31 -7.44
C GLN A 85 -40.75 -7.33 -6.90
N ARG A 86 -39.57 -7.44 -7.54
CA ARG A 86 -38.48 -8.29 -7.05
C ARG A 86 -37.98 -7.86 -5.67
N GLY A 87 -37.83 -6.56 -5.44
CA GLY A 87 -37.39 -6.01 -4.16
C GLY A 87 -38.42 -6.20 -3.05
N GLU A 88 -39.72 -6.04 -3.34
CA GLU A 88 -40.80 -6.29 -2.37
C GLU A 88 -40.84 -7.76 -1.95
N LEU A 89 -40.81 -8.70 -2.91
CA LEU A 89 -40.74 -10.14 -2.63
C LEU A 89 -39.48 -10.50 -1.80
N ALA A 90 -38.31 -9.99 -2.21
CA ALA A 90 -37.07 -10.21 -1.46
C ALA A 90 -37.14 -9.67 -0.03
N LEU A 91 -37.72 -8.49 0.15
CA LEU A 91 -37.89 -7.85 1.43
C LEU A 91 -38.83 -8.68 2.34
N SER A 92 -39.96 -9.14 1.82
CA SER A 92 -40.89 -10.04 2.53
C SER A 92 -40.20 -11.32 2.99
N LEU A 93 -39.43 -11.96 2.10
CA LEU A 93 -38.66 -13.16 2.41
C LEU A 93 -37.60 -12.93 3.50
N ILE A 94 -36.81 -11.86 3.37
CA ILE A 94 -35.73 -11.51 4.32
C ILE A 94 -36.31 -11.25 5.72
N ILE A 95 -37.43 -10.53 5.82
CA ILE A 95 -38.06 -10.22 7.12
C ILE A 95 -38.69 -11.46 7.75
N HIS A 96 -39.36 -12.30 6.94
CA HIS A 96 -40.02 -13.49 7.43
C HIS A 96 -39.01 -14.52 7.96
N TYR A 97 -37.91 -14.73 7.24
CA TYR A 97 -36.85 -15.66 7.61
C TYR A 97 -35.68 -15.01 8.35
N LYS A 98 -35.89 -13.86 9.00
CA LYS A 98 -34.84 -13.09 9.70
C LYS A 98 -34.00 -13.92 10.67
N ASP A 99 -34.59 -14.93 11.31
CA ASP A 99 -33.94 -15.77 12.33
C ASP A 99 -33.23 -16.99 11.73
N ASP A 100 -33.45 -17.32 10.45
CA ASP A 100 -32.92 -18.50 9.75
C ASP A 100 -31.78 -18.11 8.81
N GLN A 101 -30.54 -18.38 9.24
CA GLN A 101 -29.35 -17.96 8.51
C GLN A 101 -29.22 -18.66 7.15
N GLU A 102 -29.54 -19.95 7.07
CA GLU A 102 -29.40 -20.73 5.84
C GLU A 102 -30.37 -20.23 4.76
N LYS A 103 -31.61 -19.94 5.15
CA LYS A 103 -32.60 -19.36 4.22
C LYS A 103 -32.22 -17.95 3.78
N LEU A 104 -31.70 -17.11 4.68
CA LEU A 104 -31.20 -15.78 4.31
C LEU A 104 -30.05 -15.88 3.30
N ASP A 105 -29.13 -16.82 3.48
CA ASP A 105 -28.01 -17.05 2.55
C ASP A 105 -28.50 -17.52 1.18
N LEU A 106 -29.52 -18.37 1.13
CA LEU A 106 -30.17 -18.79 -0.13
C LEU A 106 -30.89 -17.63 -0.83
N ILE A 107 -31.66 -16.84 -0.09
CA ILE A 107 -32.36 -15.65 -0.63
C ILE A 107 -31.34 -14.68 -1.22
N LEU A 108 -30.28 -14.35 -0.47
CA LEU A 108 -29.24 -13.44 -0.95
C LEU A 108 -28.47 -14.02 -2.13
N LYS A 109 -28.17 -15.32 -2.14
CA LYS A 109 -27.52 -15.98 -3.28
C LYS A 109 -28.35 -15.90 -4.56
N GLN A 110 -29.67 -15.84 -4.45
CA GLN A 110 -30.57 -15.73 -5.59
C GLN A 110 -30.87 -14.29 -5.98
N LEU A 111 -30.88 -13.36 -5.02
CA LEU A 111 -31.08 -11.93 -5.23
C LEU A 111 -29.85 -11.22 -5.81
N LEU A 112 -28.66 -11.62 -5.38
CA LEU A 112 -27.39 -11.04 -5.82
C LEU A 112 -26.88 -11.89 -6.99
N ASP A 113 -26.67 -11.29 -8.17
CA ASP A 113 -26.26 -12.02 -9.37
C ASP A 113 -24.95 -12.78 -9.13
N LYS A 114 -24.83 -13.97 -9.73
CA LYS A 114 -23.68 -14.87 -9.54
C LYS A 114 -22.41 -14.43 -10.23
N ASP A 115 -22.45 -13.43 -11.11
CA ASP A 115 -21.25 -13.00 -11.81
C ASP A 115 -20.32 -12.30 -10.82
N PRO A 116 -19.15 -12.86 -10.47
CA PRO A 116 -18.17 -12.10 -9.73
C PRO A 116 -17.71 -10.93 -10.60
N ILE A 117 -17.42 -9.79 -9.98
CA ILE A 117 -16.66 -8.73 -10.66
C ILE A 117 -15.37 -9.41 -11.14
N ASN A 118 -15.18 -9.56 -12.46
CA ASN A 118 -13.99 -10.21 -13.00
C ASN A 118 -12.78 -9.28 -12.76
N THR A 119 -12.20 -9.38 -11.58
CA THR A 119 -11.04 -8.59 -11.14
C THR A 119 -9.81 -8.86 -11.99
N LYS A 120 -9.74 -10.02 -12.67
CA LYS A 120 -8.62 -10.39 -13.54
C LYS A 120 -8.55 -9.58 -14.85
N SER A 121 -9.66 -9.07 -15.36
CA SER A 121 -9.65 -8.28 -16.62
C SER A 121 -9.41 -6.79 -16.44
N ILE A 122 -9.27 -6.30 -15.20
CA ILE A 122 -9.14 -4.87 -14.87
C ILE A 122 -7.66 -4.45 -14.75
N CYS A 123 -6.73 -5.39 -14.52
CA CYS A 123 -5.31 -5.09 -14.33
C CYS A 123 -4.49 -5.00 -15.64
N GLU A 124 -4.93 -5.62 -16.75
CA GLU A 124 -4.06 -5.80 -17.94
C GLU A 124 -4.26 -4.80 -19.08
N LYS A 125 -5.23 -3.88 -19.03
CA LYS A 125 -5.49 -2.95 -20.15
C LYS A 125 -5.14 -1.52 -19.79
N SER A 126 -3.93 -1.12 -20.19
CA SER A 126 -3.56 0.28 -20.40
C SER A 126 -4.61 0.99 -21.29
N PRO A 127 -4.84 2.30 -21.11
CA PRO A 127 -5.87 3.03 -21.85
C PRO A 127 -5.45 3.24 -23.32
N ALA A 128 -5.70 2.25 -24.16
CA ALA A 128 -5.62 2.41 -25.60
C ALA A 128 -6.92 3.05 -26.11
N ASN A 129 -6.79 4.24 -26.69
CA ASN A 129 -7.82 4.96 -27.43
C ASN A 129 -8.61 4.03 -28.38
N GLY A 130 -9.87 3.79 -28.05
CA GLY A 130 -10.83 3.07 -28.88
C GLY A 130 -12.15 3.82 -28.91
N LYS A 131 -12.55 4.24 -30.11
CA LYS A 131 -13.73 5.03 -30.42
C LYS A 131 -15.00 4.48 -29.76
N LYS A 132 -15.82 5.39 -29.22
CA LYS A 132 -17.19 5.14 -28.77
C LYS A 132 -18.02 4.60 -29.94
N ASN A 133 -18.22 3.29 -29.99
CA ASN A 133 -19.36 2.71 -30.68
C ASN A 133 -20.49 2.62 -29.65
N ALA A 134 -21.63 3.24 -29.96
CA ALA A 134 -22.84 3.14 -29.16
C ALA A 134 -23.15 1.65 -28.91
N THR A 135 -23.06 1.23 -27.65
CA THR A 135 -23.18 -0.16 -27.22
C THR A 135 -24.60 -0.67 -27.40
N GLN A 136 -24.75 -1.73 -28.19
CA GLN A 136 -25.87 -2.66 -28.07
C GLN A 136 -25.89 -3.16 -26.60
N GLN A 137 -26.96 -2.86 -25.86
CA GLN A 137 -27.12 -3.28 -24.47
C GLN A 137 -27.78 -4.66 -24.43
N GLU A 138 -27.21 -5.59 -23.65
CA GLU A 138 -27.81 -6.90 -23.43
C GLU A 138 -28.89 -6.85 -22.35
N PRO A 139 -29.91 -7.74 -22.40
CA PRO A 139 -30.87 -7.89 -21.31
C PRO A 139 -30.17 -8.17 -19.97
N ASN A 140 -30.64 -7.56 -18.88
CA ASN A 140 -30.08 -7.71 -17.52
C ASN A 140 -28.67 -7.09 -17.29
N GLN A 141 -28.24 -6.12 -18.11
CA GLN A 141 -26.98 -5.39 -17.88
C GLN A 141 -27.02 -4.55 -16.58
N ALA A 142 -25.88 -4.49 -15.87
CA ALA A 142 -25.71 -3.64 -14.71
C ALA A 142 -25.91 -2.16 -15.06
N SER A 143 -26.94 -1.52 -14.51
CA SER A 143 -27.28 -0.11 -14.73
C SER A 143 -27.18 0.72 -13.46
N GLU A 144 -27.02 2.04 -13.62
CA GLU A 144 -27.00 2.98 -12.48
C GLU A 144 -28.34 2.95 -11.70
N ALA A 145 -29.45 2.78 -12.42
CA ALA A 145 -30.78 2.62 -11.83
C ALA A 145 -30.89 1.34 -10.99
N ALA A 146 -30.37 0.21 -11.49
CA ALA A 146 -30.33 -1.04 -10.72
C ALA A 146 -29.47 -0.90 -9.46
N ALA A 147 -28.32 -0.22 -9.55
CA ALA A 147 -27.46 0.05 -8.41
C ALA A 147 -28.15 0.95 -7.36
N HIS A 148 -28.88 1.98 -7.79
CA HIS A 148 -29.65 2.83 -6.87
C HIS A 148 -30.77 2.06 -6.18
N PHE A 149 -31.52 1.26 -6.93
CA PHE A 149 -32.60 0.45 -6.38
C PHE A 149 -32.11 -0.53 -5.32
N MET A 150 -31.05 -1.30 -5.62
CA MET A 150 -30.46 -2.24 -4.66
C MET A 150 -29.96 -1.52 -3.39
N PHE A 151 -29.40 -0.32 -3.53
CA PHE A 151 -28.96 0.46 -2.38
C PHE A 151 -30.12 0.93 -1.50
N GLU A 152 -31.24 1.36 -2.09
CA GLU A 152 -32.45 1.71 -1.33
C GLU A 152 -33.11 0.49 -0.66
N LEU A 153 -33.07 -0.67 -1.32
CA LEU A 153 -33.47 -1.94 -0.70
C LEU A 153 -32.61 -2.23 0.53
N ALA A 154 -31.28 -2.05 0.44
CA ALA A 154 -30.37 -2.25 1.57
C ALA A 154 -30.70 -1.34 2.77
N LYS A 155 -31.00 -0.05 2.53
CA LYS A 155 -31.45 0.87 3.58
C LYS A 155 -32.77 0.42 4.20
N THR A 156 -33.72 0.00 3.38
CA THR A 156 -35.03 -0.49 3.86
C THR A 156 -34.87 -1.73 4.75
N VAL A 157 -33.99 -2.67 4.37
CA VAL A 157 -33.66 -3.84 5.20
C VAL A 157 -33.00 -3.42 6.52
N PHE A 158 -32.13 -2.41 6.50
CA PHE A 158 -31.50 -1.88 7.71
C PHE A 158 -32.48 -1.21 8.66
N ASP A 159 -33.38 -0.37 8.14
CA ASP A 159 -34.41 0.29 8.93
C ASP A 159 -35.34 -0.75 9.59
N LYS A 160 -35.68 -1.83 8.86
CA LYS A 160 -36.45 -2.96 9.40
C LYS A 160 -35.67 -3.84 10.38
N ALA A 161 -34.33 -3.83 10.34
CA ALA A 161 -33.48 -4.46 11.35
C ALA A 161 -33.45 -3.68 12.68
N GLY A 162 -34.09 -2.51 12.75
CA GLY A 162 -34.10 -1.62 13.92
C GLY A 162 -32.99 -0.56 13.89
N GLY A 163 -32.23 -0.49 12.80
CA GLY A 163 -31.27 0.57 12.52
C GLY A 163 -31.96 1.90 12.18
N SER A 164 -31.22 3.00 12.25
CA SER A 164 -31.68 4.31 11.78
C SER A 164 -30.69 4.82 10.76
N SER A 165 -31.08 4.89 9.49
CA SER A 165 -30.25 5.42 8.39
C SER A 165 -29.87 6.91 8.53
N ASN A 166 -30.36 7.61 9.57
CA ASN A 166 -30.02 9.01 9.86
C ASN A 166 -28.78 9.14 10.77
N THR A 167 -27.76 9.86 10.29
CA THR A 167 -26.57 10.31 11.05
C THR A 167 -26.87 11.17 12.28
N ALA A 168 -28.14 11.56 12.48
CA ALA A 168 -28.61 12.36 13.62
C ALA A 168 -28.42 11.70 14.99
N HIS A 169 -28.14 10.38 15.05
CA HIS A 169 -27.86 9.67 16.30
C HIS A 169 -26.55 10.13 16.97
N LEU A 170 -25.57 10.60 16.17
CA LEU A 170 -24.31 11.15 16.66
C LEU A 170 -24.49 12.53 17.35
N PHE A 171 -25.55 13.27 17.03
CA PHE A 171 -25.77 14.64 17.51
C PHE A 171 -26.86 14.77 18.58
N ARG A 172 -27.52 13.67 18.97
CA ARG A 172 -28.57 13.71 20.01
C ARG A 172 -28.52 12.49 20.95
N PRO A 173 -27.56 12.44 21.89
CA PRO A 173 -27.45 11.35 22.87
C PRO A 173 -28.70 11.19 23.76
N GLN A 174 -29.49 12.25 23.92
CA GLN A 174 -30.60 12.31 24.89
C GLN A 174 -31.86 11.53 24.47
N LEU A 175 -31.99 11.12 23.19
CA LEU A 175 -33.10 10.26 22.75
C LEU A 175 -32.83 8.76 22.97
N VAL A 176 -31.59 8.38 23.30
CA VAL A 176 -31.18 6.99 23.58
C VAL A 176 -31.70 6.52 24.95
N ALA A 177 -31.92 7.43 25.89
CA ALA A 177 -32.38 7.10 27.23
C ALA A 177 -33.90 6.82 27.33
N GLN A 178 -34.70 7.27 26.36
CA GLN A 178 -36.16 7.10 26.39
C GLN A 178 -36.66 5.89 25.58
N ASN A 179 -35.86 5.41 24.63
CA ASN A 179 -36.14 4.18 23.89
C ASN A 179 -35.17 3.11 24.39
N GLY A 180 -35.66 2.20 25.24
CA GLY A 180 -34.88 1.06 25.73
C GLY A 180 -34.11 0.37 24.61
N VAL A 181 -32.93 -0.18 24.95
CA VAL A 181 -31.98 -0.91 24.10
C VAL A 181 -32.65 -1.48 22.84
N ARG A 182 -32.63 -0.73 21.73
CA ARG A 182 -33.02 -1.27 20.43
C ARG A 182 -31.94 -2.28 20.06
N SER A 183 -32.23 -3.56 20.25
CA SER A 183 -31.38 -4.64 19.78
C SER A 183 -31.48 -4.70 18.26
N ILE A 184 -30.46 -4.19 17.56
CA ILE A 184 -30.38 -4.29 16.11
C ILE A 184 -30.30 -5.78 15.75
N HIS A 185 -31.16 -6.21 14.83
CA HIS A 185 -31.19 -7.60 14.40
C HIS A 185 -29.96 -7.92 13.54
N ARG A 186 -28.91 -8.46 14.18
CA ARG A 186 -27.57 -8.67 13.57
C ARG A 186 -27.59 -9.40 12.23
N LYS A 187 -28.43 -10.43 12.05
CA LYS A 187 -28.53 -11.16 10.76
C LYS A 187 -29.12 -10.30 9.63
N LEU A 188 -30.11 -9.47 9.94
CA LEU A 188 -30.73 -8.57 8.97
C LEU A 188 -29.80 -7.40 8.65
N HIS A 189 -29.10 -6.90 9.66
CA HIS A 189 -28.03 -5.92 9.49
C HIS A 189 -26.94 -6.45 8.56
N MET A 190 -26.53 -7.70 8.71
CA MET A 190 -25.59 -8.35 7.80
C MET A 190 -26.14 -8.49 6.38
N CYS A 191 -27.43 -8.82 6.22
CA CYS A 191 -28.08 -8.86 4.91
C CYS A 191 -28.06 -7.48 4.23
N SER A 192 -28.35 -6.42 4.98
CA SER A 192 -28.27 -5.05 4.47
C SER A 192 -26.86 -4.71 3.99
N LEU A 193 -25.81 -5.03 4.76
CA LEU A 193 -24.42 -4.80 4.35
C LEU A 193 -24.08 -5.52 3.03
N ARG A 194 -24.51 -6.78 2.88
CA ARG A 194 -24.28 -7.57 1.67
C ARG A 194 -24.97 -6.98 0.43
N ILE A 195 -26.23 -6.57 0.57
CA ILE A 195 -27.00 -5.92 -0.51
C ILE A 195 -26.38 -4.56 -0.87
N ALA A 196 -25.95 -3.78 0.14
CA ALA A 196 -25.29 -2.49 -0.09
C ALA A 196 -23.97 -2.64 -0.83
N LEU A 197 -23.13 -3.62 -0.45
CA LEU A 197 -21.88 -3.91 -1.15
C LEU A 197 -22.15 -4.33 -2.60
N TYR A 198 -23.15 -5.17 -2.83
CA TYR A 198 -23.55 -5.56 -4.18
C TYR A 198 -24.00 -4.36 -5.04
N ALA A 199 -24.80 -3.46 -4.47
CA ALA A 199 -25.22 -2.22 -5.13
C ALA A 199 -24.02 -1.36 -5.56
N LEU A 200 -22.96 -1.32 -4.75
CA LEU A 200 -21.70 -0.66 -5.10
C LEU A 200 -21.00 -1.34 -6.27
N GLY A 201 -20.98 -2.67 -6.31
CA GLY A 201 -20.42 -3.46 -7.40
C GLY A 201 -21.14 -3.22 -8.73
N LEU A 202 -22.47 -3.13 -8.71
CA LEU A 202 -23.26 -2.76 -9.89
C LEU A 202 -22.88 -1.38 -10.43
N GLN A 203 -22.66 -0.40 -9.53
CA GLN A 203 -22.21 0.93 -9.91
C GLN A 203 -20.79 0.91 -10.53
N ASN A 204 -19.89 0.07 -10.00
CA ASN A 204 -18.55 -0.08 -10.54
C ASN A 204 -18.56 -0.68 -11.95
N ARG A 205 -19.47 -1.63 -12.24
CA ARG A 205 -19.65 -2.17 -13.60
C ARG A 205 -20.12 -1.11 -14.60
N ALA A 206 -20.93 -0.16 -14.15
CA ALA A 206 -21.39 0.95 -14.97
C ALA A 206 -20.32 2.06 -15.17
N SER A 207 -19.23 2.06 -14.38
CA SER A 207 -18.23 3.15 -14.39
C SER A 207 -16.80 2.63 -14.58
N PRO A 208 -16.13 2.89 -15.72
CA PRO A 208 -14.82 2.31 -16.03
C PRO A 208 -13.65 2.83 -15.15
N ASN A 209 -13.80 4.01 -14.55
CA ASN A 209 -12.76 4.67 -13.73
C ASN A 209 -13.01 4.54 -12.22
N TRP A 210 -13.84 3.58 -11.78
CA TRP A 210 -14.28 3.50 -10.39
C TRP A 210 -13.12 3.33 -9.39
N MET A 211 -12.00 2.71 -9.78
CA MET A 211 -10.83 2.51 -8.92
C MET A 211 -10.13 3.82 -8.50
N GLN A 212 -10.31 4.90 -9.26
CA GLN A 212 -9.72 6.22 -8.98
C GLN A 212 -10.73 7.20 -8.36
N ARG A 213 -11.96 6.75 -8.02
CA ARG A 213 -12.96 7.64 -7.46
C ARG A 213 -12.52 8.15 -6.08
N THR A 214 -12.75 9.43 -5.82
CA THR A 214 -12.43 10.08 -4.54
C THR A 214 -13.60 10.10 -3.57
N TYR A 215 -14.83 9.99 -4.07
CA TYR A 215 -16.04 10.02 -3.26
C TYR A 215 -17.11 9.10 -3.83
N ASN A 216 -17.74 8.33 -2.94
CA ASN A 216 -18.99 7.65 -3.23
C ASN A 216 -19.92 7.77 -2.02
N GLY A 217 -21.08 8.42 -2.20
CA GLY A 217 -22.08 8.57 -1.13
C GLY A 217 -22.62 7.24 -0.61
N ARG A 218 -22.51 6.14 -1.38
CA ARG A 218 -22.89 4.79 -0.96
C ARG A 218 -21.82 4.10 -0.09
N ALA A 219 -20.55 4.44 -0.29
CA ALA A 219 -19.44 3.85 0.45
C ALA A 219 -19.45 4.27 1.93
N SER A 220 -19.90 5.48 2.25
CA SER A 220 -20.06 5.95 3.64
C SER A 220 -21.03 5.08 4.43
N PHE A 221 -22.17 4.69 3.82
CA PHE A 221 -23.11 3.78 4.46
C PHE A 221 -22.45 2.43 4.76
N ILE A 222 -21.80 1.80 3.76
CA ILE A 222 -21.11 0.51 3.94
C ILE A 222 -20.04 0.59 5.03
N HIS A 223 -19.27 1.68 5.05
CA HIS A 223 -18.24 1.95 6.06
C HIS A 223 -18.83 1.97 7.48
N GLU A 224 -19.91 2.72 7.69
CA GLU A 224 -20.59 2.82 8.99
C GLU A 224 -21.17 1.47 9.41
N GLN A 225 -21.87 0.78 8.49
CA GLN A 225 -22.50 -0.50 8.78
C GLN A 225 -21.49 -1.60 9.14
N ALA A 226 -20.34 -1.63 8.46
CA ALA A 226 -19.30 -2.60 8.75
C ALA A 226 -18.68 -2.40 10.14
N LEU A 227 -18.50 -1.15 10.57
CA LEU A 227 -17.98 -0.83 11.90
C LEU A 227 -19.00 -1.14 13.01
N GLU A 228 -20.29 -0.87 12.79
CA GLU A 228 -21.35 -1.22 13.75
C GLU A 228 -21.53 -2.74 13.91
N LEU A 229 -21.36 -3.50 12.83
CA LEU A 229 -21.38 -4.97 12.86
C LEU A 229 -20.17 -5.55 13.61
N GLY A 230 -19.01 -4.88 13.54
CA GLY A 230 -17.76 -5.34 14.15
C GLY A 230 -17.16 -6.52 13.39
N LEU A 231 -16.63 -7.51 14.12
CA LEU A 231 -15.91 -8.66 13.55
C LEU A 231 -16.60 -9.33 12.35
N PRO A 232 -17.91 -9.67 12.38
CA PRO A 232 -18.56 -10.34 11.24
C PRO A 232 -18.60 -9.46 9.98
N GLY A 233 -18.77 -8.14 10.14
CA GLY A 233 -18.79 -7.20 9.03
C GLY A 233 -17.40 -7.00 8.43
N ILE A 234 -16.39 -6.83 9.28
CA ILE A 234 -15.00 -6.64 8.85
C ILE A 234 -14.44 -7.90 8.20
N LYS A 235 -14.75 -9.09 8.73
CA LYS A 235 -14.37 -10.37 8.11
C LYS A 235 -14.98 -10.54 6.72
N PHE A 236 -16.27 -10.26 6.58
CA PHE A 236 -16.94 -10.30 5.28
C PHE A 236 -16.30 -9.33 4.27
N LEU A 237 -16.00 -8.09 4.70
CA LEU A 237 -15.31 -7.14 3.83
C LEU A 237 -13.91 -7.61 3.47
N CYS A 238 -13.14 -8.16 4.41
CA CYS A 238 -11.80 -8.69 4.13
C CYS A 238 -11.82 -9.75 3.01
N GLU A 239 -12.84 -10.61 2.99
CA GLU A 239 -13.01 -11.65 1.98
C GLU A 239 -13.57 -11.13 0.63
N ASN A 240 -14.33 -10.01 0.64
CA ASN A 240 -15.16 -9.60 -0.51
C ASN A 240 -14.98 -8.14 -0.96
N TRP A 241 -14.05 -7.36 -0.40
CA TRP A 241 -13.91 -5.94 -0.77
C TRP A 241 -13.40 -5.76 -2.21
N GLN A 242 -12.63 -6.73 -2.71
CA GLN A 242 -11.97 -6.68 -4.02
C GLN A 242 -13.02 -6.57 -5.14
N GLY A 243 -12.90 -5.52 -5.97
CA GLY A 243 -13.85 -5.21 -7.05
C GLY A 243 -15.01 -4.31 -6.63
N TYR A 244 -15.27 -4.13 -5.33
CA TYR A 244 -16.38 -3.30 -4.83
C TYR A 244 -15.88 -1.98 -4.24
N LEU A 245 -14.90 -2.05 -3.34
CA LEU A 245 -14.30 -0.89 -2.68
C LEU A 245 -12.99 -0.51 -3.37
N THR A 246 -12.68 0.79 -3.40
CA THR A 246 -11.33 1.19 -3.80
C THR A 246 -10.33 0.79 -2.71
N PRO A 247 -9.05 0.57 -3.05
CA PRO A 247 -8.02 0.27 -2.05
C PRO A 247 -7.94 1.32 -0.93
N VAL A 248 -8.16 2.60 -1.27
CA VAL A 248 -8.20 3.71 -0.30
C VAL A 248 -9.42 3.61 0.63
N GLU A 249 -10.60 3.30 0.10
CA GLU A 249 -11.82 3.08 0.90
C GLU A 249 -11.65 1.89 1.85
N ALA A 250 -11.10 0.78 1.36
CA ALA A 250 -10.84 -0.43 2.15
C ALA A 250 -9.81 -0.18 3.26
N ALA A 251 -8.68 0.48 2.94
CA ALA A 251 -7.66 0.87 3.91
C ALA A 251 -8.22 1.81 4.99
N ALA A 252 -9.11 2.75 4.62
CA ALA A 252 -9.75 3.65 5.58
C ALA A 252 -10.70 2.92 6.54
N ILE A 253 -11.43 1.90 6.07
CA ILE A 253 -12.26 1.04 6.93
C ILE A 253 -11.36 0.22 7.87
N ALA A 254 -10.30 -0.39 7.33
CA ALA A 254 -9.34 -1.18 8.10
C ALA A 254 -8.67 -0.36 9.22
N ALA A 255 -8.26 0.88 8.93
CA ALA A 255 -7.63 1.76 9.91
C ALA A 255 -8.57 2.07 11.09
N LYS A 256 -9.86 2.34 10.83
CA LYS A 256 -10.84 2.58 11.90
C LYS A 256 -11.18 1.30 12.66
N ALA A 257 -11.28 0.17 11.95
CA ALA A 257 -11.49 -1.13 12.57
C ALA A 257 -10.29 -1.55 13.44
N GLY A 258 -9.07 -1.14 13.11
CA GLY A 258 -7.88 -1.33 13.94
C GLY A 258 -7.95 -0.64 15.31
N CYS A 259 -8.83 0.36 15.48
CA CYS A 259 -9.09 1.01 16.76
C CYS A 259 -10.14 0.28 17.62
N SER A 260 -10.67 -0.88 17.17
CA SER A 260 -11.65 -1.64 17.94
C SER A 260 -11.09 -2.15 19.26
N ILE A 261 -11.96 -2.47 20.23
CA ILE A 261 -11.54 -3.08 21.50
C ILE A 261 -11.13 -4.55 21.29
N ASP A 262 -11.84 -5.25 20.41
CA ASP A 262 -11.63 -6.67 20.13
C ASP A 262 -10.35 -6.92 19.34
N ALA A 263 -9.51 -7.84 19.84
CA ALA A 263 -8.22 -8.18 19.24
C ALA A 263 -8.37 -8.91 17.91
N GLU A 264 -9.38 -9.77 17.76
CA GLU A 264 -9.61 -10.50 16.52
C GLU A 264 -10.06 -9.55 15.39
N THR A 265 -10.92 -8.58 15.71
CA THR A 265 -11.29 -7.50 14.77
C THR A 265 -10.06 -6.72 14.30
N LYS A 266 -9.12 -6.39 15.20
CA LYS A 266 -7.87 -5.73 14.82
C LYS A 266 -7.01 -6.57 13.88
N ARG A 267 -6.89 -7.87 14.17
CA ARG A 267 -6.11 -8.83 13.38
C ARG A 267 -6.66 -8.93 11.95
N ILE A 268 -7.97 -9.14 11.80
CA ILE A 268 -8.63 -9.19 10.49
C ILE A 268 -8.56 -7.84 9.77
N ALA A 269 -8.71 -6.72 10.49
CA ALA A 269 -8.55 -5.40 9.91
C ALA A 269 -7.13 -5.20 9.34
N ALA A 270 -6.10 -5.67 10.04
CA ALA A 270 -4.73 -5.63 9.56
C ALA A 270 -4.50 -6.55 8.35
N GLU A 271 -5.11 -7.74 8.30
CA GLU A 271 -5.09 -8.60 7.11
C GLU A 271 -5.75 -7.91 5.90
N MET A 272 -6.89 -7.25 6.11
CA MET A 272 -7.56 -6.47 5.06
C MET A 272 -6.69 -5.30 4.59
N ALA A 273 -6.07 -4.57 5.51
CA ALA A 273 -5.12 -3.50 5.23
C ALA A 273 -3.92 -3.99 4.40
N LYS A 274 -3.32 -5.12 4.79
CA LYS A 274 -2.23 -5.77 4.05
C LYS A 274 -2.65 -6.11 2.62
N SER A 275 -3.84 -6.69 2.44
CA SER A 275 -4.36 -7.03 1.10
C SER A 275 -4.48 -5.82 0.15
N CYS A 276 -4.62 -4.61 0.69
CA CYS A 276 -4.66 -3.37 -0.10
C CYS A 276 -3.29 -3.01 -0.70
N LEU A 277 -2.17 -3.49 -0.12
CA LEU A 277 -0.81 -3.19 -0.59
C LEU A 277 -0.54 -3.71 -2.00
N ARG A 278 -1.25 -4.75 -2.44
CA ARG A 278 -1.23 -5.23 -3.84
C ARG A 278 -1.60 -4.17 -4.87
N TYR A 279 -2.27 -3.11 -4.44
CA TYR A 279 -2.74 -2.01 -5.29
C TYR A 279 -2.04 -0.69 -4.93
N ILE A 280 -0.75 -0.75 -4.61
CA ILE A 280 0.04 0.35 -4.05
C ILE A 280 -0.01 1.64 -4.88
N ASN A 281 -0.11 1.52 -6.21
CA ASN A 281 -0.20 2.66 -7.12
C ASN A 281 -1.46 3.51 -6.96
N TYR A 282 -2.49 2.97 -6.30
CA TYR A 282 -3.75 3.67 -6.02
C TYR A 282 -3.82 4.21 -4.58
N LEU A 283 -2.81 3.95 -3.74
CA LEU A 283 -2.76 4.39 -2.35
C LEU A 283 -1.94 5.68 -2.21
N ASP A 284 -2.31 6.49 -1.21
CA ASP A 284 -1.52 7.64 -0.80
C ASP A 284 -0.46 7.26 0.24
N TYR A 285 0.55 8.13 0.40
CA TYR A 285 1.62 7.92 1.38
C TYR A 285 1.07 7.69 2.79
N ASN A 286 0.06 8.44 3.21
CA ASN A 286 -0.50 8.33 4.55
C ASN A 286 -1.31 7.04 4.77
N ALA A 287 -1.98 6.50 3.75
CA ALA A 287 -2.63 5.21 3.89
C ALA A 287 -1.59 4.10 4.10
N VAL A 288 -0.51 4.09 3.32
CA VAL A 288 0.50 3.04 3.43
C VAL A 288 1.25 3.10 4.75
N THR A 289 1.62 4.28 5.25
CA THR A 289 2.25 4.38 6.58
C THR A 289 1.32 3.85 7.67
N ARG A 290 0.02 4.19 7.63
CA ARG A 290 -0.97 3.64 8.57
C ARG A 290 -1.13 2.13 8.46
N ILE A 291 -1.09 1.57 7.24
CA ILE A 291 -1.14 0.12 7.03
C ILE A 291 0.08 -0.54 7.67
N LEU A 292 1.27 0.02 7.47
CA LEU A 292 2.51 -0.50 8.06
C LEU A 292 2.49 -0.39 9.59
N ASP A 293 2.03 0.73 10.15
CA ASP A 293 1.89 0.91 11.59
C ASP A 293 0.89 -0.10 12.18
N GLN A 294 -0.26 -0.30 11.51
CA GLN A 294 -1.26 -1.28 11.91
C GLN A 294 -0.71 -2.72 11.88
N CYS A 295 0.05 -3.08 10.84
CA CYS A 295 0.71 -4.39 10.76
C CYS A 295 1.77 -4.57 11.87
N LYS A 296 2.52 -3.50 12.17
CA LYS A 296 3.54 -3.48 13.23
C LYS A 296 2.94 -3.73 14.61
N GLU A 297 1.77 -3.16 14.90
CA GLU A 297 1.08 -3.35 16.18
C GLU A 297 0.54 -4.78 16.39
N GLN A 298 0.25 -5.53 15.32
CA GLN A 298 -0.34 -6.87 15.44
C GLN A 298 0.72 -7.95 15.66
N ALA A 299 1.62 -8.15 14.70
CA ALA A 299 2.59 -9.24 14.74
C ALA A 299 3.81 -8.92 13.87
N VAL A 300 4.99 -9.40 14.29
CA VAL A 300 6.24 -9.23 13.53
C VAL A 300 6.12 -9.86 12.14
N VAL A 301 5.59 -11.07 12.06
CA VAL A 301 5.39 -11.79 10.81
C VAL A 301 4.52 -10.99 9.84
N MET A 302 3.49 -10.31 10.34
CA MET A 302 2.56 -9.55 9.49
C MET A 302 3.22 -8.32 8.86
N ILE A 303 4.10 -7.62 9.58
CA ILE A 303 4.86 -6.49 9.03
C ILE A 303 6.00 -6.96 8.11
N GLU A 304 6.64 -8.10 8.39
CA GLU A 304 7.61 -8.71 7.46
C GLU A 304 6.95 -9.06 6.12
N GLU A 305 5.78 -9.68 6.15
CA GLU A 305 4.99 -9.99 4.95
C GLU A 305 4.56 -8.72 4.22
N ALA A 306 4.03 -7.72 4.94
CA ALA A 306 3.60 -6.45 4.34
C ALA A 306 4.76 -5.73 3.63
N CYS A 307 5.92 -5.65 4.26
CA CYS A 307 7.10 -5.03 3.66
C CYS A 307 7.64 -5.85 2.48
N SER A 308 7.56 -7.18 2.53
CA SER A 308 7.97 -8.07 1.44
C SER A 308 7.04 -7.95 0.22
N GLU A 309 5.72 -7.80 0.43
CA GLU A 309 4.76 -7.54 -0.66
C GLU A 309 5.09 -6.23 -1.39
N ILE A 310 5.43 -5.17 -0.65
CA ILE A 310 5.85 -3.89 -1.26
C ILE A 310 7.17 -4.05 -2.04
N GLU A 311 8.12 -4.82 -1.52
CA GLU A 311 9.40 -5.06 -2.19
C GLU A 311 9.22 -5.84 -3.50
N GLN A 312 8.33 -6.83 -3.54
CA GLN A 312 7.98 -7.59 -4.75
C GLN A 312 7.32 -6.71 -5.80
N ILE A 313 6.34 -5.89 -5.41
CA ILE A 313 5.66 -4.98 -6.34
C ILE A 313 6.65 -3.96 -6.92
N ALA A 314 7.62 -3.51 -6.11
CA ALA A 314 8.66 -2.59 -6.56
C ALA A 314 9.66 -3.21 -7.55
N GLU A 315 9.70 -4.53 -7.71
CA GLU A 315 10.50 -5.20 -8.74
C GLU A 315 9.81 -5.15 -10.11
N ASP A 316 8.49 -5.34 -10.12
CA ASP A 316 7.70 -5.40 -11.35
C ASP A 316 7.19 -4.03 -11.79
N GLU A 317 6.85 -3.15 -10.85
CA GLU A 317 6.20 -1.86 -11.11
C GLU A 317 6.94 -0.67 -10.47
N SER A 318 6.79 0.51 -11.06
CA SER A 318 7.42 1.73 -10.54
C SER A 318 6.65 2.31 -9.36
N VAL A 319 7.15 2.10 -8.15
CA VAL A 319 6.60 2.64 -6.90
C VAL A 319 7.22 4.00 -6.56
N CYS A 320 6.47 4.87 -5.86
CA CYS A 320 6.97 6.17 -5.40
C CYS A 320 8.13 6.01 -4.41
N ALA A 321 9.20 6.79 -4.59
CA ALA A 321 10.39 6.77 -3.72
C ALA A 321 10.07 7.02 -2.24
N ASP A 322 9.18 7.97 -1.95
CA ASP A 322 8.82 8.35 -0.58
C ASP A 322 8.19 7.13 0.15
N LEU A 323 7.46 6.29 -0.59
CA LEU A 323 6.84 5.09 -0.06
C LEU A 323 7.87 3.99 0.24
N LEU A 324 8.82 3.79 -0.67
CA LEU A 324 9.91 2.83 -0.49
C LEU A 324 10.80 3.22 0.70
N PHE A 325 11.03 4.52 0.92
CA PHE A 325 11.72 4.99 2.12
C PHE A 325 10.94 4.70 3.39
N ALA A 326 9.60 4.85 3.39
CA ALA A 326 8.78 4.46 4.53
C ALA A 326 8.88 2.95 4.81
N THR A 327 8.83 2.10 3.79
CA THR A 327 9.00 0.64 3.94
C THR A 327 10.40 0.28 4.47
N ALA A 328 11.45 0.93 3.96
CA ALA A 328 12.81 0.76 4.46
C ALA A 328 12.95 1.17 5.94
N ARG A 329 12.27 2.25 6.33
CA ARG A 329 12.21 2.70 7.74
C ARG A 329 11.50 1.69 8.63
N SER A 330 10.44 1.06 8.15
CA SER A 330 9.74 -0.02 8.89
C SER A 330 10.64 -1.22 9.12
N TRP A 331 11.40 -1.68 8.11
CA TRP A 331 12.42 -2.73 8.28
C TRP A 331 13.47 -2.35 9.32
N HIS A 332 13.98 -1.11 9.26
CA HIS A 332 14.97 -0.64 10.23
C HIS A 332 14.38 -0.44 11.64
N SER A 333 13.08 -0.12 11.75
CA SER A 333 12.41 -0.05 13.05
C SER A 333 12.34 -1.42 13.71
N LEU A 334 12.09 -2.49 12.95
CA LEU A 334 12.11 -3.86 13.49
C LEU A 334 13.48 -4.24 14.06
N TYR A 335 14.55 -3.83 13.37
CA TYR A 335 15.91 -3.98 13.88
C TYR A 335 16.14 -3.23 15.19
N LYS A 336 15.68 -1.97 15.28
CA LYS A 336 15.80 -1.19 16.52
C LYS A 336 15.06 -1.83 17.68
N ASP A 337 13.81 -2.23 17.45
CA ASP A 337 12.95 -2.86 18.46
C ASP A 337 13.56 -4.19 18.97
N LEU A 338 14.37 -4.86 18.13
CA LEU A 338 15.08 -6.09 18.49
C LEU A 338 16.32 -5.84 19.37
N ILE A 339 16.98 -4.69 19.22
CA ILE A 339 18.17 -4.33 20.00
C ILE A 339 17.80 -3.70 21.33
N THR A 340 16.72 -2.92 21.37
CA THR A 340 16.36 -2.15 22.58
C THR A 340 15.65 -2.99 23.64
N ASP A 341 15.22 -4.22 23.33
CA ASP A 341 14.44 -5.11 24.22
C ASP A 341 13.18 -4.43 24.84
N GLU A 342 12.78 -3.28 24.29
CA GLU A 342 11.59 -2.52 24.70
C GLU A 342 10.36 -3.08 23.98
N ARG A 343 9.93 -4.27 24.39
CA ARG A 343 8.52 -4.65 24.24
C ARG A 343 7.94 -4.93 25.63
N PRO A 344 6.97 -4.13 26.11
CA PRO A 344 6.08 -4.61 27.15
C PRO A 344 5.26 -5.75 26.54
N CYS A 345 5.70 -6.99 26.77
CA CYS A 345 4.98 -8.20 26.40
C CYS A 345 3.63 -8.21 27.14
N ALA A 346 2.57 -7.72 26.50
CA ALA A 346 1.24 -8.20 26.77
C ALA A 346 1.10 -9.55 26.06
N ASN A 347 1.11 -10.61 26.87
CA ASN A 347 0.94 -12.03 26.54
C ASN A 347 2.21 -12.75 26.04
N GLY A 348 2.88 -13.39 27.00
CA GLY A 348 3.82 -14.46 26.72
C GLY A 348 3.13 -15.62 26.01
N ASN A 349 3.67 -15.95 24.84
CA ASN A 349 3.63 -17.22 24.09
C ASN A 349 3.58 -16.89 22.60
N LEU A 350 4.70 -17.02 21.89
CA LEU A 350 4.82 -17.89 20.70
C LEU A 350 6.23 -17.79 20.06
N TYR A 351 7.20 -18.50 20.64
CA TYR A 351 8.27 -19.10 19.85
C TYR A 351 8.10 -20.61 19.94
N GLN A 352 7.08 -21.14 19.25
CA GLN A 352 7.07 -22.54 18.83
C GLN A 352 7.30 -22.53 17.33
N LEU A 353 8.58 -22.64 16.97
CA LEU A 353 9.02 -23.01 15.64
C LEU A 353 8.68 -24.49 15.46
N THR A 354 7.83 -24.80 14.49
CA THR A 354 7.64 -26.16 13.99
C THR A 354 8.91 -26.57 13.24
N SER A 355 9.75 -27.36 13.89
CA SER A 355 10.73 -28.21 13.23
C SER A 355 10.00 -29.41 12.63
N SER A 356 9.95 -29.47 11.30
CA SER A 356 9.56 -30.68 10.59
C SER A 356 10.70 -31.68 10.67
N ASP A 357 10.66 -32.55 11.68
CA ASP A 357 11.49 -33.76 11.73
C ASP A 357 10.91 -34.82 10.79
N GLN A 358 11.67 -35.14 9.74
CA GLN A 358 11.71 -36.49 9.18
C GLN A 358 13.17 -36.93 9.18
N HIS A 359 13.57 -37.57 10.28
CA HIS A 359 14.75 -38.42 10.33
C HIS A 359 14.33 -39.81 9.82
N GLU A 360 14.79 -40.17 8.62
CA GLU A 360 15.09 -41.57 8.31
C GLU A 360 16.60 -41.69 8.14
N GLN A 361 17.16 -42.65 8.87
CA GLN A 361 18.57 -43.01 8.90
C GLN A 361 18.93 -43.70 7.59
N ASP A 362 20.05 -43.32 6.97
CA ASP A 362 20.96 -44.32 6.42
C ASP A 362 22.37 -43.75 6.21
N THR A 363 23.29 -44.65 6.49
CA THR A 363 24.74 -44.53 6.56
C THR A 363 25.43 -44.34 5.20
N GLY A 364 26.49 -43.54 5.17
CA GLY A 364 27.61 -43.76 4.23
C GLY A 364 28.07 -42.54 3.42
N ALA A 365 29.25 -42.02 3.78
CA ALA A 365 30.33 -41.52 2.92
C ALA A 365 31.07 -40.35 3.59
N ALA A 366 31.98 -40.71 4.50
CA ALA A 366 33.18 -39.93 4.75
C ALA A 366 34.21 -40.30 3.68
N ASP A 367 34.61 -39.32 2.88
CA ASP A 367 35.81 -39.22 2.02
C ASP A 367 35.44 -38.08 1.06
N TRP A 368 36.02 -36.89 1.09
CA TRP A 368 37.41 -36.54 0.89
C TRP A 368 37.60 -35.16 1.52
N LEU A 369 38.48 -35.01 2.52
CA LEU A 369 39.29 -33.80 2.78
C LEU A 369 40.13 -34.00 4.04
N ALA A 370 40.93 -35.08 4.03
CA ALA A 370 42.12 -35.18 4.84
C ALA A 370 43.29 -35.56 3.93
N THR A 371 44.13 -34.58 3.62
CA THR A 371 45.56 -34.87 3.50
C THR A 371 46.26 -33.91 4.44
N SER A 372 46.58 -34.54 5.57
CA SER A 372 47.26 -34.09 6.78
C SER A 372 48.72 -33.72 6.58
N GLY A 373 49.23 -32.94 7.53
CA GLY A 373 50.63 -32.98 7.99
C GLY A 373 51.13 -31.63 8.48
N GLN A 374 50.92 -31.26 9.77
CA GLN A 374 51.90 -31.43 10.88
C GLN A 374 53.19 -30.60 10.64
N VAL A 375 53.71 -29.73 11.53
CA VAL A 375 53.86 -29.84 12.99
C VAL A 375 54.60 -28.57 13.55
N HIS A 376 54.51 -28.36 14.88
CA HIS A 376 55.39 -27.60 15.80
C HIS A 376 55.19 -26.09 16.05
N ILE A 377 54.81 -25.78 17.30
CA ILE A 377 55.12 -24.55 18.03
C ILE A 377 56.44 -24.80 18.78
N GLU A 378 57.44 -23.92 18.63
CA GLU A 378 58.14 -23.20 19.72
C GLU A 378 59.49 -22.55 19.30
N HIS A 379 59.60 -21.25 19.63
CA HIS A 379 60.78 -20.56 20.18
C HIS A 379 61.93 -19.99 19.29
N HIS A 380 62.11 -18.66 19.44
CA HIS A 380 63.30 -17.79 19.31
C HIS A 380 63.60 -17.00 18.01
N GLN A 381 63.24 -15.70 18.08
CA GLN A 381 64.02 -14.49 17.73
C GLN A 381 64.72 -14.39 16.36
N GLN A 382 64.22 -13.50 15.49
CA GLN A 382 64.91 -12.27 15.03
C GLN A 382 64.06 -11.49 14.00
N ILE A 383 63.74 -10.23 14.33
CA ILE A 383 63.75 -9.00 13.49
C ILE A 383 63.11 -9.06 12.08
N VAL A 384 62.03 -8.31 11.87
CA VAL A 384 61.86 -7.17 10.92
C VAL A 384 60.35 -6.81 10.85
N ASP A 385 60.05 -5.52 11.02
CA ASP A 385 58.74 -4.90 10.89
C ASP A 385 57.98 -5.27 9.61
N VAL A 386 56.77 -5.82 9.74
CA VAL A 386 55.74 -5.77 8.69
C VAL A 386 54.42 -5.32 9.32
N ILE A 387 54.14 -4.04 9.16
CA ILE A 387 52.86 -3.41 9.52
C ILE A 387 51.79 -3.99 8.59
N HIS A 388 50.88 -4.82 9.11
CA HIS A 388 49.63 -5.13 8.42
C HIS A 388 48.71 -3.89 8.42
N PRO A 389 48.09 -3.50 7.28
CA PRO A 389 47.12 -2.42 7.24
C PRO A 389 45.83 -2.80 7.97
N PRO A 390 45.06 -1.83 8.52
CA PRO A 390 43.90 -2.11 9.35
C PRO A 390 42.76 -2.73 8.52
N ILE A 391 42.35 -3.94 8.92
CA ILE A 391 41.28 -4.72 8.31
C ILE A 391 39.93 -4.04 8.60
N TRP A 392 39.23 -3.68 7.53
CA TRP A 392 37.92 -3.01 7.56
C TRP A 392 36.80 -3.79 8.23
N ASP A 393 36.92 -5.12 8.28
CA ASP A 393 35.92 -6.00 8.88
C ASP A 393 35.84 -5.87 10.40
N ALA A 394 36.87 -5.30 11.06
CA ALA A 394 36.88 -5.13 12.51
C ALA A 394 35.92 -4.02 13.00
N TYR A 395 35.53 -3.08 12.13
CA TYR A 395 34.68 -1.94 12.49
C TYR A 395 33.20 -2.10 12.10
N ALA A 396 32.86 -3.12 11.31
CA ALA A 396 31.47 -3.43 10.94
C ALA A 396 30.57 -3.87 12.13
N GLY A 397 31.11 -3.90 13.36
CA GLY A 397 30.36 -4.11 14.60
C GLY A 397 30.68 -3.13 15.73
N ALA A 398 31.51 -2.10 15.52
CA ALA A 398 32.14 -1.37 16.63
C ALA A 398 31.32 -0.18 17.19
N GLU A 399 30.37 0.39 16.44
CA GLU A 399 29.53 1.50 16.96
C GLU A 399 28.26 1.03 17.71
N PHE A 400 28.02 -0.29 17.85
CA PHE A 400 26.82 -0.79 18.54
C PHE A 400 27.02 -2.02 19.45
N LEU A 401 28.24 -2.42 19.80
CA LEU A 401 28.45 -3.51 20.76
C LEU A 401 29.18 -3.06 22.01
N SER A 402 28.42 -2.90 23.08
CA SER A 402 28.90 -3.14 24.45
C SER A 402 27.76 -3.61 25.33
N THR A 403 27.15 -4.76 25.00
CA THR A 403 26.64 -5.71 26.01
C THR A 403 26.81 -7.15 25.48
N PRO A 404 27.13 -8.15 26.33
CA PRO A 404 27.66 -9.44 25.89
C PRO A 404 26.61 -10.46 25.43
N ASP A 405 25.31 -10.13 25.43
CA ASP A 405 24.24 -11.11 25.19
C ASP A 405 23.23 -10.58 24.16
N THR A 406 23.40 -10.95 22.88
CA THR A 406 22.28 -11.06 21.92
C THR A 406 22.69 -11.97 20.75
N PRO A 407 21.80 -12.87 20.28
CA PRO A 407 22.17 -13.95 19.37
C PRO A 407 22.46 -13.42 17.97
N ILE A 408 23.55 -13.95 17.43
CA ILE A 408 24.15 -13.61 16.13
C ILE A 408 23.30 -14.23 15.01
N TYR A 409 23.24 -13.52 13.87
CA TYR A 409 22.82 -13.92 12.51
C TYR A 409 21.42 -13.53 11.99
N LYS A 410 20.34 -13.42 12.79
CA LYS A 410 19.04 -12.90 12.26
C LYS A 410 18.90 -11.37 12.28
N ASN A 411 19.78 -10.67 12.99
CA ASN A 411 19.62 -9.24 13.28
C ASN A 411 20.09 -8.34 12.11
N PHE A 412 21.00 -8.82 11.27
CA PHE A 412 21.48 -8.08 10.09
C PHE A 412 20.56 -8.22 8.88
N ASP A 413 19.65 -9.19 8.85
CA ASP A 413 18.78 -9.42 7.70
C ASP A 413 17.76 -8.29 7.54
N TYR A 414 17.23 -7.74 8.65
CA TYR A 414 16.37 -6.56 8.62
C TYR A 414 17.10 -5.30 8.16
N VAL A 415 18.34 -5.12 8.60
CA VAL A 415 19.17 -3.98 8.16
C VAL A 415 19.51 -4.10 6.68
N ARG A 416 19.82 -5.31 6.22
CA ARG A 416 20.08 -5.61 4.81
C ARG A 416 18.81 -5.41 3.97
N ALA A 417 17.64 -5.83 4.44
CA ALA A 417 16.35 -5.58 3.78
C ALA A 417 16.03 -4.08 3.71
N ALA A 418 16.22 -3.35 4.81
CA ALA A 418 16.07 -1.89 4.84
C ALA A 418 17.00 -1.21 3.81
N PHE A 419 18.26 -1.67 3.71
CA PHE A 419 19.20 -1.16 2.73
C PHE A 419 18.78 -1.49 1.30
N ARG A 420 18.38 -2.73 0.98
CA ARG A 420 17.90 -3.12 -0.36
C ARG A 420 16.74 -2.24 -0.82
N VAL A 421 15.70 -2.14 0.02
CA VAL A 421 14.51 -1.33 -0.29
C VAL A 421 14.88 0.16 -0.36
N GLY A 422 15.79 0.63 0.49
CA GLY A 422 16.30 2.01 0.47
C GLY A 422 17.11 2.35 -0.79
N ILE A 423 17.87 1.42 -1.34
CA ILE A 423 18.58 1.59 -2.62
C ILE A 423 17.58 1.64 -3.79
N LYS A 424 16.57 0.76 -3.81
CA LYS A 424 15.45 0.86 -4.78
C LYS A 424 14.71 2.19 -4.66
N ALA A 425 14.52 2.71 -3.44
CA ALA A 425 13.95 4.04 -3.19
C ALA A 425 14.85 5.13 -3.80
N LEU A 426 16.16 5.04 -3.57
CA LEU A 426 17.17 5.95 -4.11
C LEU A 426 17.18 5.94 -5.65
N GLU A 427 16.99 4.80 -6.31
CA GLU A 427 16.86 4.69 -7.77
C GLU A 427 15.55 5.30 -8.28
N SER A 428 14.46 5.08 -7.54
CA SER A 428 13.11 5.50 -7.88
C SER A 428 12.84 6.98 -7.63
N ILE A 429 13.82 7.73 -7.09
CA ILE A 429 13.79 9.20 -7.05
C ILE A 429 13.76 9.72 -8.49
N LYS A 430 12.55 9.83 -9.03
CA LYS A 430 12.18 10.72 -10.13
C LYS A 430 11.54 11.94 -9.49
N LEU A 431 12.00 13.13 -9.85
CA LEU A 431 11.34 14.36 -9.42
C LEU A 431 9.92 14.35 -9.99
N SER A 432 8.95 14.14 -9.10
CA SER A 432 7.57 14.55 -9.35
C SER A 432 7.61 16.04 -9.63
N MET A 433 7.20 16.40 -10.85
CA MET A 433 7.08 17.78 -11.30
C MET A 433 5.94 18.47 -10.54
N HIS A 434 6.15 18.84 -9.28
CA HIS A 434 5.35 19.86 -8.61
C HIS A 434 6.26 20.96 -8.06
N VAL A 435 6.41 21.95 -8.94
CA VAL A 435 6.70 23.35 -8.65
C VAL A 435 5.89 23.78 -7.42
N GLY A 436 6.54 24.22 -6.33
CA GLY A 436 5.85 25.08 -5.35
C GLY A 436 6.17 24.98 -3.86
N SER A 437 7.18 24.26 -3.38
CA SER A 437 7.54 24.33 -1.96
C SER A 437 8.95 24.88 -1.78
N LYS A 438 9.02 26.16 -1.39
CA LYS A 438 10.23 26.82 -0.87
C LYS A 438 10.56 26.21 0.50
N HIS A 439 11.82 25.85 0.67
CA HIS A 439 12.54 25.42 1.89
C HIS A 439 12.79 23.90 2.06
N SER A 440 14.10 23.60 2.12
CA SER A 440 14.84 22.32 2.27
C SER A 440 14.64 21.23 1.20
N PRO A 441 15.72 20.55 0.76
CA PRO A 441 15.58 19.37 -0.09
C PRO A 441 15.05 18.25 0.80
N LYS A 442 13.73 17.98 0.75
CA LYS A 442 13.01 16.99 1.57
C LYS A 442 13.63 15.58 1.65
N ARG A 443 14.63 15.27 0.83
CA ARG A 443 15.27 13.96 0.69
C ARG A 443 16.69 13.87 1.26
N LEU A 444 17.29 14.97 1.72
CA LEU A 444 18.66 14.92 2.27
C LEU A 444 18.73 14.02 3.50
N ASP A 445 17.77 14.14 4.41
CA ASP A 445 17.73 13.33 5.65
C ASP A 445 17.55 11.84 5.35
N GLU A 446 16.81 11.49 4.30
CA GLU A 446 16.62 10.11 3.85
C GLU A 446 17.90 9.53 3.24
N ILE A 447 18.59 10.31 2.40
CA ILE A 447 19.88 9.92 1.79
C ILE A 447 20.95 9.74 2.85
N LEU A 448 21.06 10.68 3.80
CA LEU A 448 22.03 10.59 4.91
C LEU A 448 21.71 9.44 5.86
N TRP A 449 20.43 9.18 6.12
CA TRP A 449 20.02 8.01 6.89
C TRP A 449 20.37 6.70 6.18
N LEU A 450 20.14 6.60 4.86
CA LEU A 450 20.53 5.43 4.07
C LEU A 450 22.06 5.24 4.07
N PHE A 451 22.83 6.33 4.02
CA PHE A 451 24.27 6.28 4.24
C PHE A 451 24.61 5.81 5.66
N GLY A 452 23.85 6.21 6.67
CA GLY A 452 23.92 5.69 8.03
C GLY A 452 23.82 4.16 8.08
N ILE A 453 22.89 3.58 7.32
CA ILE A 453 22.71 2.12 7.20
C ILE A 453 23.85 1.47 6.41
N SER A 454 24.34 2.10 5.33
CA SER A 454 25.45 1.51 4.58
C SER A 454 26.73 1.43 5.41
N LYS A 455 26.96 2.40 6.31
CA LYS A 455 28.06 2.36 7.28
C LYS A 455 28.00 1.12 8.19
N SER A 456 26.81 0.71 8.64
CA SER A 456 26.67 -0.45 9.53
C SER A 456 26.76 -1.80 8.82
N LEU A 457 26.52 -1.85 7.50
CA LEU A 457 26.60 -3.09 6.71
C LEU A 457 27.99 -3.35 6.11
N GLY A 458 28.83 -2.32 5.98
CA GLY A 458 30.23 -2.45 5.53
C GLY A 458 30.49 -1.97 4.10
N ARG A 459 31.69 -2.30 3.58
CA ARG A 459 32.27 -1.78 2.34
C ARG A 459 31.34 -1.87 1.13
N ASP A 460 30.83 -3.07 0.85
CA ASP A 460 30.10 -3.36 -0.39
C ASP A 460 28.80 -2.54 -0.48
N CYS A 461 28.16 -2.29 0.66
CA CYS A 461 26.96 -1.46 0.75
C CYS A 461 27.28 0.02 0.54
N ILE A 462 28.42 0.51 1.02
CA ILE A 462 28.86 1.89 0.77
C ILE A 462 29.18 2.11 -0.71
N GLN A 463 29.87 1.15 -1.35
CA GLN A 463 30.12 1.21 -2.79
C GLN A 463 28.82 1.17 -3.59
N THR A 464 27.90 0.26 -3.25
CA THR A 464 26.58 0.18 -3.89
C THR A 464 25.83 1.51 -3.74
N PHE A 465 25.75 2.06 -2.53
CA PHE A 465 25.15 3.38 -2.28
C PHE A 465 25.76 4.49 -3.14
N SER A 466 27.10 4.56 -3.22
CA SER A 466 27.79 5.57 -4.04
C SER A 466 27.46 5.41 -5.52
N THR A 467 27.55 4.19 -6.06
CA THR A 467 27.24 3.91 -7.47
C THR A 467 25.79 4.26 -7.81
N THR A 468 24.82 3.87 -6.98
CA THR A 468 23.40 4.21 -7.17
C THR A 468 23.15 5.72 -7.09
N LEU A 469 23.76 6.39 -6.09
CA LEU A 469 23.65 7.84 -5.94
C LEU A 469 24.16 8.57 -7.19
N VAL A 470 25.24 8.07 -7.79
CA VAL A 470 25.84 8.64 -9.00
C VAL A 470 25.01 8.36 -10.25
N GLN A 471 24.50 7.13 -10.40
CA GLN A 471 23.66 6.73 -11.54
C GLN A 471 22.31 7.46 -11.59
N ASN A 472 21.76 7.87 -10.45
CA ASN A 472 20.47 8.56 -10.42
C ASN A 472 20.54 9.96 -11.08
N LYS A 473 19.90 10.13 -12.25
CA LYS A 473 19.91 11.41 -13.00
C LYS A 473 19.15 12.56 -12.35
N SER A 474 18.25 12.29 -11.40
CA SER A 474 17.37 13.27 -10.77
C SER A 474 18.02 13.98 -9.58
N ILE A 475 19.01 13.36 -8.94
CA ILE A 475 19.75 13.97 -7.82
C ILE A 475 20.83 14.89 -8.40
N THR A 476 20.42 16.11 -8.73
CA THR A 476 21.31 17.15 -9.26
C THR A 476 21.51 18.31 -8.30
N ASP A 477 20.90 18.31 -7.12
CA ASP A 477 21.10 19.42 -6.18
C ASP A 477 22.54 19.40 -5.61
N PRO A 478 23.39 20.41 -5.91
CA PRO A 478 24.79 20.41 -5.51
C PRO A 478 24.98 20.60 -4.01
N ILE A 479 24.02 21.24 -3.33
CA ILE A 479 24.06 21.41 -1.88
C ILE A 479 23.85 20.05 -1.19
N THR A 480 22.86 19.28 -1.63
CA THR A 480 22.61 17.91 -1.14
C THR A 480 23.85 17.02 -1.36
N LEU A 481 24.41 17.00 -2.57
CA LEU A 481 25.61 16.22 -2.87
C LEU A 481 26.82 16.67 -2.04
N HIS A 482 26.98 17.98 -1.82
CA HIS A 482 28.05 18.54 -0.99
C HIS A 482 27.99 18.03 0.45
N VAL A 483 26.80 18.06 1.07
CA VAL A 483 26.61 17.58 2.44
C VAL A 483 26.92 16.08 2.54
N VAL A 484 26.45 15.29 1.57
CA VAL A 484 26.74 13.84 1.51
C VAL A 484 28.25 13.58 1.40
N ILE A 485 28.98 14.31 0.54
CA ILE A 485 30.44 14.14 0.40
C ILE A 485 31.17 14.49 1.69
N ILE A 486 30.77 15.57 2.38
CA ILE A 486 31.36 15.94 3.67
C ILE A 486 31.14 14.82 4.68
N GLU A 487 29.94 14.27 4.77
CA GLU A 487 29.62 13.24 5.75
C GLU A 487 30.38 11.93 5.48
N ILE A 488 30.49 11.54 4.21
CA ILE A 488 31.32 10.41 3.79
C ILE A 488 32.79 10.66 4.16
N THR A 489 33.30 11.88 3.95
CA THR A 489 34.69 12.20 4.25
C THR A 489 34.99 12.18 5.74
N LYS A 490 34.11 12.76 6.56
CA LYS A 490 34.21 12.70 8.04
C LYS A 490 34.23 11.26 8.54
N PHE A 491 33.43 10.39 7.95
CA PHE A 491 33.42 8.96 8.27
C PHE A 491 34.76 8.27 7.93
N PHE A 492 35.35 8.55 6.77
CA PHE A 492 36.67 8.00 6.45
C PHE A 492 37.78 8.56 7.35
N GLU A 493 37.66 9.81 7.77
CA GLU A 493 38.57 10.43 8.75
C GLU A 493 38.44 9.80 10.14
N SER A 494 37.22 9.46 10.60
CA SER A 494 37.02 8.79 11.89
C SER A 494 37.61 7.37 11.91
N ILE A 495 37.58 6.67 10.77
CA ILE A 495 38.18 5.34 10.59
C ILE A 495 39.72 5.43 10.40
N LYS A 496 40.29 6.64 10.34
CA LYS A 496 41.73 6.89 10.07
C LYS A 496 42.20 6.24 8.77
N LEU A 497 41.34 6.20 7.77
CA LEU A 497 41.69 5.64 6.47
C LEU A 497 42.60 6.61 5.70
N PRO A 498 43.75 6.14 5.16
CA PRO A 498 44.64 7.00 4.37
C PRO A 498 43.92 7.69 3.21
N LEU A 499 44.30 8.94 2.93
CA LEU A 499 43.74 9.75 1.84
C LEU A 499 43.88 9.09 0.46
N GLU A 500 44.95 8.32 0.26
CA GLU A 500 45.29 7.62 -0.98
C GLU A 500 44.69 6.19 -1.05
N HIS A 501 43.86 5.80 -0.09
CA HIS A 501 43.27 4.47 -0.10
C HIS A 501 42.31 4.34 -1.29
N LYS A 502 42.55 3.35 -2.16
CA LYS A 502 41.82 3.13 -3.41
C LYS A 502 40.30 3.19 -3.24
N ASP A 503 39.78 2.57 -2.19
CA ASP A 503 38.33 2.60 -1.93
C ASP A 503 37.74 3.95 -1.51
N ARG A 504 38.55 4.81 -0.89
CA ARG A 504 38.14 6.19 -0.59
C ARG A 504 37.98 6.96 -1.90
N GLU A 505 38.90 6.73 -2.83
CA GLU A 505 38.85 7.29 -4.18
C GLU A 505 37.65 6.72 -4.96
N ASP A 506 37.45 5.40 -4.97
CA ASP A 506 36.36 4.72 -5.66
C ASP A 506 34.97 5.18 -5.18
N VAL A 507 34.81 5.52 -3.89
CA VAL A 507 33.53 5.98 -3.32
C VAL A 507 33.34 7.49 -3.49
N ILE A 508 34.35 8.32 -3.20
CA ILE A 508 34.21 9.78 -3.17
C ILE A 508 34.31 10.38 -4.56
N GLU A 509 35.24 9.92 -5.40
CA GLU A 509 35.53 10.53 -6.69
C GLU A 509 34.29 10.59 -7.61
N PRO A 510 33.49 9.53 -7.78
CA PRO A 510 32.32 9.56 -8.64
C PRO A 510 31.25 10.56 -8.18
N ILE A 511 30.97 10.61 -6.88
CA ILE A 511 30.00 11.55 -6.27
C ILE A 511 30.51 12.98 -6.41
N TYR A 512 31.81 13.16 -6.18
CA TYR A 512 32.50 14.44 -6.31
C TYR A 512 32.40 15.00 -7.73
N LEU A 513 32.77 14.21 -8.75
CA LEU A 513 32.69 14.63 -10.16
C LEU A 513 31.25 14.99 -10.56
N LYS A 514 30.26 14.21 -10.09
CA LYS A 514 28.85 14.52 -10.32
C LYS A 514 28.42 15.83 -9.65
N CYS A 515 28.86 16.09 -8.42
CA CYS A 515 28.57 17.33 -7.70
C CYS A 515 29.15 18.53 -8.45
N LEU A 516 30.39 18.44 -8.91
CA LEU A 516 31.05 19.48 -9.69
C LEU A 516 30.29 19.77 -10.98
N ASP A 517 30.00 18.76 -11.79
CA ASP A 517 29.26 18.92 -13.04
C ASP A 517 27.90 19.58 -12.80
N SER A 518 27.22 19.21 -11.70
CA SER A 518 25.95 19.83 -11.34
C SER A 518 26.08 21.29 -10.92
N CYS A 519 27.09 21.64 -10.11
CA CYS A 519 27.42 23.04 -9.79
C CYS A 519 27.56 23.87 -11.07
N TRP A 520 28.24 23.33 -12.06
CA TRP A 520 28.50 24.03 -13.32
C TRP A 520 27.27 24.17 -14.21
N ARG A 521 26.44 23.12 -14.32
CA ARG A 521 25.16 23.18 -15.03
C ARG A 521 24.22 24.20 -14.39
N GLN A 522 24.05 24.17 -13.08
CA GLN A 522 23.15 25.09 -12.37
C GLN A 522 23.67 26.54 -12.42
N THR A 523 24.98 26.77 -12.28
CA THR A 523 25.54 28.12 -12.46
C THR A 523 25.31 28.64 -13.88
N LYS A 524 25.47 27.79 -14.92
CA LYS A 524 25.18 28.18 -16.31
C LYS A 524 23.71 28.55 -16.51
N GLU A 525 22.77 27.80 -15.94
CA GLU A 525 21.34 28.08 -16.02
C GLU A 525 20.96 29.35 -15.26
N SER A 526 21.42 29.49 -14.02
CA SER A 526 21.22 30.68 -13.20
C SER A 526 21.72 31.93 -13.91
N LEU A 527 22.88 31.88 -14.57
CA LEU A 527 23.42 33.01 -15.35
C LEU A 527 22.59 33.33 -16.62
N LYS A 528 21.76 32.40 -17.13
CA LYS A 528 20.85 32.66 -18.27
C LYS A 528 19.55 33.35 -17.84
N LEU A 529 18.98 32.96 -16.69
CA LEU A 529 17.63 33.34 -16.26
C LEU A 529 17.49 34.77 -15.69
N GLY A 530 18.60 35.46 -15.43
CA GLY A 530 18.62 36.91 -15.11
C GLY A 530 17.89 37.33 -13.82
N SER A 531 17.74 36.46 -12.82
CA SER A 531 17.01 36.71 -11.56
C SER A 531 17.78 37.59 -10.56
N PHE A 532 17.07 38.21 -9.60
CA PHE A 532 17.63 39.17 -8.64
C PHE A 532 18.54 38.52 -7.55
N ASP A 533 18.41 37.21 -7.31
CA ASP A 533 19.11 36.46 -6.24
C ASP A 533 20.36 35.68 -6.72
N GLN A 534 20.85 36.00 -7.93
CA GLN A 534 21.95 35.27 -8.57
C GLN A 534 23.29 35.37 -7.83
N LYS A 535 23.58 36.50 -7.18
CA LYS A 535 24.85 36.71 -6.48
C LYS A 535 25.00 35.78 -5.29
N SER A 536 23.99 35.76 -4.41
CA SER A 536 23.96 34.92 -3.21
C SER A 536 24.07 33.43 -3.56
N TYR A 537 23.38 33.02 -4.62
CA TYR A 537 23.40 31.63 -5.08
C TYR A 537 24.75 31.20 -5.68
N VAL A 538 25.35 32.01 -6.57
CA VAL A 538 26.67 31.69 -7.17
C VAL A 538 27.77 31.73 -6.10
N GLU A 539 27.69 32.64 -5.14
CA GLU A 539 28.60 32.68 -3.98
C GLU A 539 28.47 31.43 -3.10
N THR A 540 27.25 30.93 -2.89
CA THR A 540 27.00 29.65 -2.20
C THR A 540 27.63 28.48 -2.96
N ILE A 541 27.47 28.41 -4.28
CA ILE A 541 28.11 27.36 -5.10
C ILE A 541 29.64 27.46 -5.06
N LEU A 542 30.20 28.67 -5.09
CA LEU A 542 31.65 28.88 -4.97
C LEU A 542 32.18 28.38 -3.62
N ASN A 543 31.45 28.64 -2.53
CA ASN A 543 31.76 28.09 -1.22
C ASN A 543 31.75 26.56 -1.25
N VAL A 544 30.73 25.94 -1.84
CA VAL A 544 30.63 24.48 -1.99
C VAL A 544 31.85 23.92 -2.72
N VAL A 545 32.20 24.47 -3.89
CA VAL A 545 33.33 23.97 -4.70
C VAL A 545 34.67 24.16 -3.96
N GLN A 546 34.87 25.30 -3.29
CA GLN A 546 36.08 25.53 -2.50
C GLN A 546 36.20 24.52 -1.35
N THR A 547 35.12 24.31 -0.59
CA THR A 547 35.11 23.34 0.52
C THR A 547 35.39 21.93 -0.01
N LEU A 548 34.73 21.50 -1.10
CA LEU A 548 34.98 20.18 -1.68
C LEU A 548 36.43 20.01 -2.16
N THR A 549 37.04 21.07 -2.71
CA THR A 549 38.44 21.05 -3.14
C THR A 549 39.38 20.88 -1.95
N SER A 550 39.07 21.53 -0.82
CA SER A 550 39.84 21.40 0.42
C SER A 550 39.75 20.00 1.04
N VAL A 551 38.56 19.38 0.96
CA VAL A 551 38.24 18.09 1.57
C VAL A 551 38.80 16.92 0.76
N THR A 552 38.69 16.98 -0.56
CA THR A 552 39.14 15.88 -1.44
C THR A 552 40.64 15.87 -1.68
N LYS A 553 41.32 17.03 -1.59
CA LYS A 553 42.75 17.20 -1.91
C LYS A 553 43.18 16.58 -3.25
N SER A 554 42.24 16.43 -4.18
CA SER A 554 42.49 15.80 -5.48
C SER A 554 43.04 16.82 -6.48
N THR A 555 44.01 16.41 -7.30
CA THR A 555 44.53 17.24 -8.40
C THR A 555 43.44 17.61 -9.41
N LYS A 556 42.49 16.69 -9.68
CA LYS A 556 41.33 16.96 -10.55
C LYS A 556 40.43 18.06 -9.97
N ALA A 557 40.31 18.12 -8.65
CA ALA A 557 39.51 19.12 -7.94
C ALA A 557 40.05 20.54 -8.11
N VAL A 558 41.37 20.67 -7.93
CA VAL A 558 42.11 21.91 -8.10
C VAL A 558 42.00 22.43 -9.54
N LEU A 559 42.19 21.55 -10.52
CA LEU A 559 42.03 21.89 -11.94
C LEU A 559 40.62 22.37 -12.24
N TYR A 560 39.60 21.65 -11.77
CA TYR A 560 38.21 22.03 -11.95
C TYR A 560 37.89 23.41 -11.35
N TYR A 561 38.33 23.66 -10.11
CA TYR A 561 38.08 24.95 -9.45
C TYR A 561 38.78 26.09 -10.19
N SER A 562 39.99 25.87 -10.71
CA SER A 562 40.72 26.84 -11.52
C SER A 562 39.98 27.20 -12.82
N ASP A 563 39.43 26.20 -13.51
CA ASP A 563 38.66 26.39 -14.74
C ASP A 563 37.30 27.05 -14.49
N TYR A 564 36.68 26.74 -13.35
CA TYR A 564 35.44 27.39 -12.91
C TYR A 564 35.62 28.88 -12.63
N LEU A 565 36.69 29.26 -11.92
CA LEU A 565 37.03 30.67 -11.70
C LEU A 565 37.29 31.40 -13.02
N ARG A 566 38.02 30.77 -13.96
CA ARG A 566 38.28 31.32 -15.30
C ARG A 566 36.99 31.51 -16.12
N TYR A 567 36.05 30.57 -16.03
CA TYR A 567 34.76 30.67 -16.73
C TYR A 567 33.91 31.84 -16.22
N LEU A 568 33.83 32.02 -14.90
CA LEU A 568 33.08 33.11 -14.30
C LEU A 568 33.63 34.47 -14.75
N GLU A 569 34.95 34.65 -14.76
CA GLU A 569 35.59 35.89 -15.22
C GLU A 569 35.26 36.23 -16.67
N HIS A 570 35.40 35.28 -17.60
CA HIS A 570 35.08 35.50 -19.01
C HIS A 570 33.62 35.89 -19.25
N ARG A 571 32.71 35.41 -18.39
CA ARG A 571 31.28 35.77 -18.45
C ARG A 571 31.00 37.13 -17.80
N MET A 572 31.75 37.53 -16.77
CA MET A 572 31.65 38.85 -16.14
C MET A 572 32.14 39.96 -17.10
N ASP A 573 33.18 39.69 -17.87
CA ASP A 573 33.80 40.66 -18.78
C ASP A 573 32.92 40.99 -20.01
N LYS A 574 32.17 39.99 -20.53
CA LYS A 574 31.33 40.12 -21.75
C LYS A 574 29.95 40.76 -21.55
N ARG A 575 29.46 40.94 -20.32
CA ARG A 575 28.12 41.49 -20.01
C ARG A 575 28.17 42.84 -19.30
N SER A 576 29.24 43.58 -19.50
CA SER A 576 29.59 44.86 -18.87
C SER A 576 28.61 46.03 -19.09
N HIS A 577 27.45 45.82 -19.73
CA HIS A 577 26.47 46.90 -19.95
C HIS A 577 25.06 46.67 -19.40
N ARG A 578 24.72 45.52 -18.78
CA ARG A 578 23.43 45.35 -18.06
C ARG A 578 23.47 44.14 -17.11
N ARG A 579 23.44 44.41 -15.80
CA ARG A 579 23.36 43.48 -14.63
C ARG A 579 24.68 42.79 -14.24
N ILE A 580 25.51 43.53 -13.49
CA ILE A 580 26.81 43.05 -12.98
C ILE A 580 26.62 42.39 -11.61
N ILE A 581 26.92 41.09 -11.54
CA ILE A 581 27.13 40.34 -10.30
C ILE A 581 28.55 40.67 -9.83
N TYR A 582 28.74 41.55 -8.82
CA TYR A 582 30.08 41.81 -8.26
C TYR A 582 30.41 40.72 -7.22
N ILE A 583 31.05 39.64 -7.67
CA ILE A 583 31.64 38.60 -6.81
C ILE A 583 33.16 38.81 -6.80
N ASN A 584 33.76 38.93 -5.61
CA ASN A 584 35.21 39.07 -5.46
C ASN A 584 35.88 37.70 -5.66
N LEU A 585 36.49 37.51 -6.83
CA LEU A 585 37.20 36.27 -7.20
C LEU A 585 38.69 36.30 -6.83
N ASN A 586 39.24 37.46 -6.46
CA ASN A 586 40.67 37.61 -6.16
C ASN A 586 41.07 36.85 -4.89
N ASP A 587 40.24 36.92 -3.84
CA ASP A 587 40.50 36.21 -2.57
C ASP A 587 40.47 34.69 -2.76
N ARG A 588 39.59 34.20 -3.65
CA ARG A 588 39.42 32.79 -3.99
C ARG A 588 40.62 32.23 -4.76
N ARG A 589 41.22 33.04 -5.64
CA ARG A 589 42.48 32.71 -6.33
C ARG A 589 43.68 32.69 -5.41
N ALA A 590 43.78 33.70 -4.53
CA ALA A 590 44.83 33.76 -3.54
C ALA A 590 44.79 32.53 -2.62
N TRP A 591 43.58 32.09 -2.24
CA TRP A 591 43.39 30.84 -1.52
C TRP A 591 43.83 29.61 -2.33
N LEU A 592 43.39 29.48 -3.58
CA LEU A 592 43.73 28.32 -4.42
C LEU A 592 45.24 28.20 -4.65
N LYS A 593 45.94 29.32 -4.87
CA LYS A 593 47.39 29.35 -5.03
C LYS A 593 48.10 28.86 -3.76
N LYS A 594 47.71 29.40 -2.59
CA LYS A 594 48.23 28.93 -1.29
C LYS A 594 47.95 27.45 -1.05
N PHE A 595 46.77 26.98 -1.45
CA PHE A 595 46.39 25.58 -1.29
C PHE A 595 47.28 24.66 -2.14
N ILE A 596 47.50 24.99 -3.40
CA ILE A 596 48.42 24.27 -4.31
C ILE A 596 49.86 24.26 -3.75
N ASP A 597 50.32 25.39 -3.20
CA ASP A 597 51.67 25.49 -2.63
C ASP A 597 51.83 24.68 -1.31
N SER A 598 50.71 24.27 -0.68
CA SER A 598 50.68 23.57 0.61
C SER A 598 50.28 22.09 0.55
N SER A 599 49.75 21.66 -0.61
CA SER A 599 49.29 20.28 -0.88
C SER A 599 50.36 19.54 -1.66
#